data_AF-A0A938P1R6-F1
#
_entry.id   AF-A0A938P1R6-F1
#
_cell.length_a   1.000
_cell.length_b   1.000
_cell.length_c   1.000
_cell.angle_alpha   90.00
_cell.angle_beta   90.00
_cell.angle_gamma   90.00
#
_symmetry.space_group_name_H-M   'P 1'
#
loop_
_entity.id
_entity.type
_entity.pdbx_description
1 polymer ?
#
loop_
_entity_poly.entity_id
_entity_poly.type
_entity_poly.pdbx_seq_one_letter_code
_entity_poly.pdbx_strand_id
1 'polypeptide(L)'
;MYINLVGEEADASDVRAWTLFKKVKDPSLRIPLVAATGREHEYTNEDEVEGNIVAWLRNRTGTLCLPLAVMKIPERSILLKSLPNRQGEPSLELSIQSMRLEDFEDDTWTQIIESGNRHLNLPKDPSDAVCRSFTARIDTTRYQGLHSLAELRNIVLQAYRAGEIGASDVLRIVGEMDACRVIRADADPGQATTAISRCYRSLNNLFKEGKIKGKDSGTALELNKSLLNRRFPSAASLERRMPRPSHTASGPEVTYCVRQVAGTYVPDGTSAHPYRTMAEAYDAAKAIDSRRVELVVDAGYYDEPLNLDRNTVLRGAPGSRPIIASTITCTRALELEITGFSLIGAPSPGAVQVLVSGSSVSIVDVEIREAHRYGVYQRGGEIELRAVTVRDTRREAGQIEYGSGIVLQNGVQAFLSSVTVNDNESSGIVLRGRDSYLSGTDMTVRRNKLHTDFYSEAARNPALRTGAILVSDHAVAVLTNLQVRENEFVGLGVYGTAQATVDNAIVDLARSVRISGEGGTMNNWGGIGVRAMDGGRLTMQNFLVSQCALAGLAVHALGEIDLHVGDVSLNLVGAHVTGSFDYTRLMDRVRFIDNGRNLDSESLPVPR
;
A
#
# COMPACT_ATOMS: atom_id res chain seq x y z
N MET A 1 -16.80 7.03 27.46
CA MET A 1 -17.94 7.59 26.72
C MET A 1 -18.05 9.09 27.02
N TYR A 2 -17.91 9.96 26.03
CA TYR A 2 -18.06 11.40 26.21
C TYR A 2 -19.52 11.80 25.91
N ILE A 3 -20.23 12.39 26.87
CA ILE A 3 -21.53 13.02 26.65
C ILE A 3 -21.37 14.50 26.96
N ASN A 4 -21.55 15.34 25.94
CA ASN A 4 -21.50 16.80 26.04
C ASN A 4 -22.94 17.32 26.05
N LEU A 5 -23.35 18.04 27.10
CA LEU A 5 -24.64 18.72 27.17
C LEU A 5 -24.39 20.23 27.28
N VAL A 6 -24.71 20.96 26.22
CA VAL A 6 -24.93 22.41 26.26
C VAL A 6 -26.18 22.69 25.44
N GLY A 7 -27.18 23.30 26.06
CA GLY A 7 -28.41 23.75 25.42
C GLY A 7 -28.38 25.25 25.14
N GLU A 8 -29.20 25.66 24.17
CA GLU A 8 -29.87 26.97 24.13
C GLU A 8 -31.14 26.84 23.25
N GLU A 9 -32.12 27.70 23.54
CA GLU A 9 -33.56 27.62 23.26
C GLU A 9 -33.99 27.71 21.78
N ALA A 10 -35.08 27.03 21.39
CA ALA A 10 -36.20 27.62 20.63
C ALA A 10 -37.34 26.60 20.33
N ASP A 11 -38.50 26.92 20.90
CA ASP A 11 -39.89 26.87 20.42
C ASP A 11 -40.60 25.59 19.93
N ALA A 12 -41.88 25.54 20.30
CA ALA A 12 -42.82 24.43 20.15
C ALA A 12 -43.77 24.64 18.96
N SER A 13 -43.88 23.66 18.05
CA SER A 13 -45.16 23.27 17.41
C SER A 13 -45.01 22.08 16.46
N ASP A 14 -46.08 21.29 16.42
CA ASP A 14 -46.47 20.26 15.46
C ASP A 14 -45.95 18.81 15.58
N VAL A 15 -46.90 17.97 16.02
CA VAL A 15 -46.94 16.52 15.85
C VAL A 15 -47.69 16.20 14.56
N ARG A 16 -47.10 15.41 13.65
CA ARG A 16 -47.84 14.46 12.79
C ARG A 16 -47.05 13.16 12.65
N ALA A 17 -47.79 12.05 12.77
CA ALA A 17 -47.31 10.67 12.70
C ALA A 17 -46.69 10.33 11.34
N TRP A 18 -46.03 9.18 11.21
CA TRP A 18 -46.14 8.17 10.12
C TRP A 18 -45.48 6.86 10.63
N THR A 19 -45.90 5.74 10.04
CA THR A 19 -45.99 4.40 10.68
C THR A 19 -44.88 3.41 10.24
N LEU A 20 -44.61 2.44 11.13
CA LEU A 20 -43.93 1.13 11.00
C LEU A 20 -42.79 0.94 9.99
N PHE A 21 -41.57 0.66 10.47
CA PHE A 21 -40.62 -0.23 9.77
C PHE A 21 -39.77 -1.09 10.70
N LYS A 22 -39.36 -2.23 10.13
CA LYS A 22 -38.85 -3.47 10.75
C LYS A 22 -37.63 -3.24 11.64
N LYS A 23 -37.68 -3.85 12.83
CA LYS A 23 -36.50 -4.17 13.65
C LYS A 23 -35.57 -5.07 12.84
N VAL A 24 -34.37 -4.62 12.53
CA VAL A 24 -33.27 -5.51 12.13
C VAL A 24 -32.39 -5.67 13.36
N LYS A 25 -32.42 -6.88 13.94
CA LYS A 25 -31.43 -7.30 14.92
C LYS A 25 -30.30 -7.93 14.11
N ASP A 26 -29.25 -7.17 13.85
CA ASP A 26 -28.08 -7.67 13.12
C ASP A 26 -26.95 -8.00 14.12
N PRO A 27 -26.60 -9.27 14.30
CA PRO A 27 -25.49 -9.69 15.17
C PRO A 27 -24.10 -9.35 14.60
N SER A 28 -24.00 -8.91 13.34
CA SER A 28 -22.73 -8.51 12.71
C SER A 28 -22.31 -7.05 12.99
N LEU A 29 -23.14 -6.28 13.69
CA LEU A 29 -22.86 -4.88 14.01
C LEU A 29 -21.77 -4.80 15.08
N ARG A 30 -20.57 -4.31 14.68
CA ARG A 30 -19.46 -4.01 15.59
C ARG A 30 -19.40 -2.52 15.89
N ILE A 31 -19.40 -2.15 17.17
CA ILE A 31 -19.28 -0.77 17.61
C ILE A 31 -17.97 -0.64 18.40
N PRO A 32 -16.98 0.10 17.89
CA PRO A 32 -15.78 0.37 18.67
C PRO A 32 -16.13 1.35 19.78
N LEU A 33 -15.92 0.94 21.03
CA LEU A 33 -16.07 1.81 22.21
C LEU A 33 -14.69 2.01 22.83
N VAL A 34 -14.31 3.28 23.01
CA VAL A 34 -13.04 3.62 23.68
C VAL A 34 -13.29 3.67 25.19
N ALA A 35 -12.73 2.69 25.91
CA ALA A 35 -12.70 2.69 27.36
C ALA A 35 -11.80 3.82 27.88
N ALA A 36 -12.08 4.33 29.09
CA ALA A 36 -11.28 5.39 29.71
C ALA A 36 -9.80 5.02 29.93
N THR A 37 -9.47 3.72 29.80
CA THR A 37 -8.10 3.17 29.90
C THR A 37 -7.27 3.33 28.62
N GLY A 38 -7.85 3.87 27.54
CA GLY A 38 -7.15 4.09 26.27
C GLY A 38 -6.83 2.81 25.48
N ARG A 39 -7.31 1.64 25.94
CA ARG A 39 -7.27 0.40 25.17
C ARG A 39 -8.59 0.21 24.43
N GLU A 40 -8.51 -0.04 23.13
CA GLU A 40 -9.66 -0.30 22.29
C GLU A 40 -10.16 -1.73 22.51
N HIS A 41 -11.48 -1.87 22.71
CA HIS A 41 -12.14 -3.15 22.73
C HIS A 41 -13.34 -3.08 21.77
N GLU A 42 -13.44 -4.06 20.87
CA GLU A 42 -14.58 -4.18 19.96
C GLU A 42 -15.72 -4.87 20.70
N TYR A 43 -16.87 -4.20 20.75
CA TYR A 43 -18.12 -4.79 21.26
C TYR A 43 -19.07 -5.03 20.09
N THR A 44 -19.73 -6.17 20.09
CA THR A 44 -20.81 -6.55 19.20
C THR A 44 -22.16 -6.31 19.87
N ASN A 45 -23.25 -6.32 19.10
CA ASN A 45 -24.60 -6.26 19.68
C ASN A 45 -24.98 -7.51 20.50
N GLU A 46 -24.11 -8.51 20.59
CA GLU A 46 -24.28 -9.67 21.48
C GLU A 46 -23.46 -9.55 22.78
N ASP A 47 -22.63 -8.52 22.92
CA ASP A 47 -21.83 -8.32 24.13
C ASP A 47 -22.56 -7.45 25.16
N GLU A 48 -22.45 -7.81 26.43
CA GLU A 48 -22.82 -6.93 27.53
C GLU A 48 -21.73 -5.86 27.70
N VAL A 49 -22.13 -4.59 27.67
CA VAL A 49 -21.18 -3.48 27.78
C VAL A 49 -21.28 -2.87 29.16
N GLU A 50 -20.17 -2.93 29.90
CA GLU A 50 -20.02 -2.29 31.20
C GLU A 50 -19.04 -1.11 31.11
N GLY A 51 -19.41 0.03 31.68
CA GLY A 51 -18.53 1.20 31.69
C GLY A 51 -18.94 2.27 32.69
N ASN A 52 -17.98 3.06 33.17
CA ASN A 52 -18.26 4.09 34.17
C ASN A 52 -18.87 5.34 33.52
N ILE A 53 -19.97 5.83 34.08
CA ILE A 53 -20.50 7.16 33.82
C ILE A 53 -19.74 8.13 34.71
N VAL A 54 -19.26 9.23 34.11
CA VAL A 54 -18.61 10.33 34.81
C VAL A 54 -19.37 11.63 34.56
N ALA A 55 -19.58 12.42 35.60
CA ALA A 55 -20.02 13.81 35.48
C ALA A 55 -18.82 14.73 35.30
N TRP A 56 -18.95 15.66 34.37
CA TRP A 56 -18.00 16.76 34.21
C TRP A 56 -18.63 18.04 34.72
N LEU A 57 -18.20 18.50 35.88
CA LEU A 57 -18.64 19.76 36.49
C LEU A 57 -17.67 20.86 36.09
N ARG A 58 -18.14 21.82 35.30
CA ARG A 58 -17.34 22.97 34.89
C ARG A 58 -17.70 24.18 35.74
N ASN A 59 -16.73 24.71 36.47
CA ASN A 59 -16.88 25.96 37.19
C ASN A 59 -15.85 26.99 36.69
N ARG A 60 -15.81 28.17 37.32
CA ARG A 60 -14.90 29.26 36.92
C ARG A 60 -13.42 28.93 37.12
N THR A 61 -13.08 27.91 37.91
CA THR A 61 -11.69 27.55 38.22
C THR A 61 -11.20 26.29 37.48
N GLY A 62 -12.08 25.55 36.80
CA GLY A 62 -11.70 24.41 35.97
C GLY A 62 -12.85 23.45 35.69
N THR A 63 -12.51 22.32 35.07
CA THR A 63 -13.45 21.21 34.86
C THR A 63 -13.06 20.05 35.80
N LEU A 64 -13.98 19.63 36.65
CA LEU A 64 -13.83 18.48 37.54
C LEU A 64 -14.55 17.27 36.94
N CYS A 65 -13.90 16.11 36.91
CA CYS A 65 -14.48 14.84 36.47
C CYS A 65 -14.75 13.96 37.69
N LEU A 66 -16.00 13.59 37.93
CA LEU A 66 -16.42 12.73 39.03
C LEU A 66 -17.04 11.44 38.48
N PRO A 67 -16.61 10.25 38.91
CA PRO A 67 -17.33 9.01 38.61
C PRO A 67 -18.69 9.02 39.33
N LEU A 68 -19.76 8.66 38.61
CA LEU A 68 -21.13 8.72 39.12
C LEU A 68 -21.75 7.34 39.33
N ALA A 69 -21.52 6.42 38.39
CA ALA A 69 -22.10 5.07 38.42
C ALA A 69 -21.40 4.15 37.42
N VAL A 70 -21.57 2.85 37.60
CA VAL A 70 -21.28 1.84 36.60
C VAL A 70 -22.52 1.67 35.72
N MET A 71 -22.38 1.83 34.42
CA MET A 71 -23.44 1.60 33.44
C MET A 71 -23.27 0.23 32.81
N LYS A 72 -24.34 -0.57 32.86
CA LYS A 72 -24.45 -1.84 32.13
C LYS A 72 -25.52 -1.75 31.05
N ILE A 73 -25.11 -2.03 29.82
CA ILE A 73 -26.01 -2.17 28.67
C ILE A 73 -26.10 -3.65 28.34
N PRO A 74 -27.27 -4.29 28.55
CA PRO A 74 -27.44 -5.71 28.26
C PRO A 74 -27.29 -6.00 26.77
N GLU A 75 -26.88 -7.23 26.45
CA GLU A 75 -26.85 -7.73 25.07
C GLU A 75 -28.14 -7.40 24.30
N ARG A 76 -28.01 -7.11 23.00
CA ARG A 76 -29.11 -6.83 22.05
C ARG A 76 -29.95 -5.60 22.40
N SER A 77 -29.45 -4.73 23.28
CA SER A 77 -30.12 -3.48 23.65
C SER A 77 -29.78 -2.32 22.71
N ILE A 78 -28.79 -2.46 21.81
CA ILE A 78 -28.38 -1.37 20.91
C ILE A 78 -29.02 -1.56 19.53
N LEU A 79 -29.68 -0.51 19.04
CA LEU A 79 -30.29 -0.43 17.72
C LEU A 79 -29.72 0.75 16.94
N LEU A 80 -29.29 0.47 15.71
CA LEU A 80 -28.92 1.50 14.76
C LEU A 80 -30.04 1.66 13.74
N LYS A 81 -30.45 2.89 13.46
CA LYS A 81 -31.43 3.22 12.43
C LYS A 81 -30.86 4.31 11.52
N SER A 82 -31.04 4.15 10.22
CA SER A 82 -30.81 5.24 9.28
C SER A 82 -32.10 6.05 9.16
N LEU A 83 -32.03 7.34 9.48
CA LEU A 83 -33.17 8.26 9.40
C LEU A 83 -32.70 9.59 8.82
N PRO A 84 -33.46 10.24 7.93
CA PRO A 84 -33.14 11.59 7.50
C PRO A 84 -33.24 12.57 8.68
N ASN A 85 -32.27 13.49 8.81
CA ASN A 85 -32.27 14.55 9.82
C ASN A 85 -33.42 15.55 9.55
N ARG A 86 -33.54 16.60 10.39
CA ARG A 86 -34.60 17.61 10.24
C ARG A 86 -34.56 18.36 8.88
N GLN A 87 -33.47 18.25 8.14
CA GLN A 87 -33.25 18.88 6.83
C GLN A 87 -33.39 17.88 5.66
N GLY A 88 -33.73 16.61 5.95
CA GLY A 88 -33.89 15.56 4.94
C GLY A 88 -32.61 14.79 4.59
N GLU A 89 -31.47 15.10 5.23
CA GLU A 89 -30.18 14.47 4.93
C GLU A 89 -29.98 13.18 5.73
N PRO A 90 -29.33 12.14 5.18
CA PRO A 90 -29.17 10.85 5.86
C PRO A 90 -28.37 10.98 7.18
N SER A 91 -28.99 10.60 8.30
CA SER A 91 -28.37 10.52 9.63
C SER A 91 -28.48 9.13 10.22
N LEU A 92 -27.56 8.78 11.11
CA LEU A 92 -27.62 7.53 11.87
C LEU A 92 -28.12 7.83 13.29
N GLU A 93 -29.20 7.18 13.68
CA GLU A 93 -29.75 7.21 15.03
C GLU A 93 -29.33 5.93 15.75
N LEU A 94 -28.63 6.09 16.87
CA LEU A 94 -28.30 5.01 17.79
C LEU A 94 -29.26 5.07 18.97
N SER A 95 -30.00 3.99 19.19
CA SER A 95 -31.01 3.87 20.24
C SER A 95 -30.66 2.69 21.14
N ILE A 96 -30.48 2.95 22.43
CA ILE A 96 -30.24 1.96 23.47
C ILE A 96 -31.58 1.68 24.16
N GLN A 97 -32.11 0.48 24.03
CA GLN A 97 -33.44 0.07 24.50
C GLN A 97 -33.49 -0.32 25.97
N SER A 98 -32.35 -0.64 26.57
CA SER A 98 -32.29 -0.90 28.00
C SER A 98 -30.90 -0.59 28.53
N MET A 99 -30.85 0.03 29.70
CA MET A 99 -29.63 0.42 30.38
C MET A 99 -29.88 0.34 31.89
N ARG A 100 -28.97 -0.29 32.61
CA ARG A 100 -28.95 -0.33 34.07
C ARG A 100 -27.78 0.48 34.58
N LEU A 101 -28.01 1.21 35.65
CA LEU A 101 -26.98 1.94 36.37
C LEU A 101 -26.82 1.29 37.74
N GLU A 102 -25.60 0.92 38.08
CA GLU A 102 -25.20 0.22 39.30
C GLU A 102 -24.15 1.05 40.05
N ASP A 103 -23.99 0.78 41.36
CA ASP A 103 -22.98 1.38 42.23
C ASP A 103 -22.97 2.92 42.28
N PHE A 104 -24.08 3.53 42.72
CA PHE A 104 -24.14 4.96 43.05
C PHE A 104 -23.70 5.25 44.48
N GLU A 105 -23.02 6.38 44.70
CA GLU A 105 -22.94 6.98 46.03
C GLU A 105 -24.23 7.81 46.30
N ASP A 106 -25.00 7.42 47.33
CA ASP A 106 -26.34 7.95 47.64
C ASP A 106 -26.39 9.50 47.75
N ASP A 107 -25.34 10.12 48.27
CA ASP A 107 -25.25 11.57 48.45
C ASP A 107 -25.16 12.31 47.10
N THR A 108 -24.55 11.69 46.09
CA THR A 108 -24.38 12.27 44.75
C THR A 108 -25.66 12.19 43.93
N TRP A 109 -26.42 11.10 44.08
CA TRP A 109 -27.73 10.95 43.41
C TRP A 109 -28.74 11.99 43.90
N THR A 110 -28.77 12.23 45.22
CA THR A 110 -29.64 13.23 45.84
C THR A 110 -29.34 14.63 45.30
N GLN A 111 -28.06 15.00 45.20
CA GLN A 111 -27.65 16.29 44.63
C GLN A 111 -28.04 16.45 43.14
N ILE A 112 -27.99 15.38 42.35
CA ILE A 112 -28.41 15.40 40.93
C ILE A 112 -29.92 15.64 40.81
N ILE A 113 -30.74 14.98 41.63
CA ILE A 113 -32.20 15.17 41.63
C ILE A 113 -32.56 16.58 42.12
N GLU A 114 -31.90 17.06 43.17
CA GLU A 114 -32.16 18.39 43.75
C GLU A 114 -31.68 19.54 42.86
N SER A 115 -30.67 19.32 42.00
CA SER A 115 -30.17 20.31 41.04
C SER A 115 -31.16 20.71 39.93
N GLY A 116 -32.34 20.09 39.88
CA GLY A 116 -33.44 20.53 39.01
C GLY A 116 -33.34 20.11 37.55
N ASN A 117 -32.57 19.07 37.22
CA ASN A 117 -32.48 18.47 35.88
C ASN A 117 -33.75 17.71 35.47
N ARG A 118 -34.86 18.44 35.27
CA ARG A 118 -36.21 17.91 34.96
C ARG A 118 -36.32 17.16 33.63
N HIS A 119 -35.28 17.18 32.80
CA HIS A 119 -35.29 16.55 31.47
C HIS A 119 -34.87 15.08 31.48
N LEU A 120 -34.28 14.58 32.58
CA LEU A 120 -33.72 13.22 32.61
C LEU A 120 -34.70 12.14 33.12
N ASN A 121 -35.89 12.50 33.61
CA ASN A 121 -36.92 11.55 34.10
C ASN A 121 -36.34 10.40 34.94
N LEU A 122 -35.44 10.74 35.88
CA LEU A 122 -34.83 9.76 36.76
C LEU A 122 -35.78 9.42 37.93
N PRO A 123 -35.84 8.14 38.36
CA PRO A 123 -36.65 7.76 39.51
C PRO A 123 -36.08 8.34 40.81
N LYS A 124 -36.96 8.51 41.81
CA LYS A 124 -36.56 9.07 43.11
C LYS A 124 -35.63 8.16 43.89
N ASP A 125 -35.73 6.85 43.69
CA ASP A 125 -34.84 5.85 44.28
C ASP A 125 -33.80 5.41 43.24
N PRO A 126 -32.48 5.49 43.54
CA PRO A 126 -31.42 5.08 42.61
C PRO A 126 -31.47 3.59 42.26
N SER A 127 -32.00 2.73 43.14
CA SER A 127 -32.14 1.29 42.88
C SER A 127 -33.19 0.97 41.81
N ASP A 128 -34.10 1.90 41.53
CA ASP A 128 -35.12 1.80 40.49
C ASP A 128 -34.69 2.41 39.13
N ALA A 129 -33.44 2.91 39.02
CA ALA A 129 -32.90 3.60 37.84
C ALA A 129 -32.64 2.68 36.64
N VAL A 130 -33.70 2.05 36.13
CA VAL A 130 -33.72 1.36 34.84
C VAL A 130 -34.12 2.37 33.76
N CYS A 131 -33.14 2.87 33.01
CA CYS A 131 -33.42 3.76 31.90
C CYS A 131 -33.95 2.93 30.72
N ARG A 132 -35.24 3.11 30.39
CA ARG A 132 -35.96 2.26 29.42
C ARG A 132 -35.71 2.62 27.96
N SER A 133 -35.11 3.77 27.65
CA SER A 133 -34.60 4.07 26.31
C SER A 133 -33.76 5.34 26.28
N PHE A 134 -32.57 5.28 25.68
CA PHE A 134 -31.74 6.44 25.36
C PHE A 134 -31.53 6.51 23.84
N THR A 135 -31.68 7.69 23.24
CA THR A 135 -31.53 7.86 21.79
C THR A 135 -30.58 9.02 21.50
N ALA A 136 -29.49 8.73 20.78
CA ALA A 136 -28.56 9.73 20.29
C ALA A 136 -28.56 9.73 18.75
N ARG A 137 -28.57 10.93 18.17
CA ARG A 137 -28.58 11.12 16.73
C ARG A 137 -27.24 11.67 16.27
N ILE A 138 -26.59 10.97 15.36
CA ILE A 138 -25.27 11.35 14.84
C ILE A 138 -25.47 11.97 13.46
N ASP A 139 -25.15 13.25 13.37
CA ASP A 139 -25.08 13.97 12.10
C ASP A 139 -23.79 13.56 11.36
N THR A 140 -23.95 12.81 10.28
CA THR A 140 -22.83 12.25 9.51
C THR A 140 -22.06 13.31 8.73
N THR A 141 -22.61 14.52 8.58
CA THR A 141 -21.99 15.63 7.84
C THR A 141 -20.87 16.32 8.63
N ARG A 142 -20.82 16.16 9.96
CA ARG A 142 -19.87 16.88 10.85
C ARG A 142 -18.80 16.00 11.49
N TYR A 143 -18.81 14.69 11.26
CA TYR A 143 -17.89 13.77 11.95
C TYR A 143 -16.63 13.47 11.12
N GLN A 144 -15.49 14.00 11.54
CA GLN A 144 -14.16 13.75 10.96
C GLN A 144 -13.51 12.44 11.47
N GLY A 145 -14.26 11.51 12.06
CA GLY A 145 -13.71 10.39 12.83
C GLY A 145 -13.98 8.98 12.31
N LEU A 146 -14.00 8.74 10.99
CA LEU A 146 -14.11 7.37 10.45
C LEU A 146 -12.73 6.85 10.02
N HIS A 147 -12.24 5.80 10.68
CA HIS A 147 -10.88 5.25 10.51
C HIS A 147 -10.79 3.98 9.66
N SER A 148 -11.84 3.61 8.92
CA SER A 148 -11.77 2.52 7.93
C SER A 148 -12.61 2.85 6.69
N LEU A 149 -12.01 3.64 5.79
CA LEU A 149 -12.62 3.95 4.49
C LEU A 149 -12.83 2.70 3.63
N ALA A 150 -12.14 1.60 3.93
CA ALA A 150 -12.34 0.31 3.25
C ALA A 150 -13.65 -0.37 3.67
N GLU A 151 -14.00 -0.38 4.96
CA GLU A 151 -15.24 -0.99 5.46
C GLU A 151 -16.45 -0.16 5.07
N LEU A 152 -16.35 1.17 5.18
CA LEU A 152 -17.43 2.06 4.76
C LEU A 152 -17.71 1.92 3.26
N ARG A 153 -16.67 1.62 2.45
CA ARG A 153 -16.81 1.39 1.01
C ARG A 153 -17.54 0.08 0.75
N ASN A 154 -17.24 -0.95 1.52
CA ASN A 154 -17.94 -2.23 1.42
C ASN A 154 -19.41 -2.10 1.82
N ILE A 155 -19.73 -1.32 2.86
CA ILE A 155 -21.10 -1.04 3.29
C ILE A 155 -21.87 -0.29 2.18
N VAL A 156 -21.27 0.75 1.59
CA VAL A 156 -21.89 1.50 0.48
C VAL A 156 -22.11 0.63 -0.75
N LEU A 157 -21.16 -0.26 -1.09
CA LEU A 157 -21.31 -1.20 -2.19
C LEU A 157 -22.35 -2.30 -1.89
N GLN A 158 -22.51 -2.72 -0.65
CA GLN A 158 -23.57 -3.65 -0.24
C GLN A 158 -24.96 -3.00 -0.31
N ALA A 159 -25.12 -1.77 0.19
CA ALA A 159 -26.37 -1.00 0.09
C ALA A 159 -26.81 -0.79 -1.38
N TYR A 160 -25.84 -0.54 -2.28
CA TYR A 160 -26.11 -0.46 -3.71
C TYR A 160 -26.61 -1.79 -4.30
N ARG A 161 -25.97 -2.90 -3.95
CA ARG A 161 -26.36 -4.24 -4.41
C ARG A 161 -27.75 -4.64 -3.90
N ALA A 162 -28.12 -4.15 -2.72
CA ALA A 162 -29.45 -4.32 -2.14
C ALA A 162 -30.51 -3.39 -2.77
N GLY A 163 -30.11 -2.44 -3.62
CA GLY A 163 -31.02 -1.46 -4.25
C GLY A 163 -31.45 -0.33 -3.33
N GLU A 164 -30.79 -0.17 -2.18
CA GLU A 164 -31.16 0.78 -1.12
C GLU A 164 -30.66 2.21 -1.40
N ILE A 165 -29.61 2.33 -2.21
CA ILE A 165 -29.08 3.61 -2.69
C ILE A 165 -28.91 3.59 -4.21
N GLY A 166 -29.14 4.72 -4.86
CA GLY A 166 -28.99 4.87 -6.30
C GLY A 166 -27.52 4.88 -6.73
N ALA A 167 -27.26 4.59 -8.01
CA ALA A 167 -25.90 4.62 -8.57
C ALA A 167 -25.23 6.00 -8.43
N SER A 168 -26.01 7.09 -8.48
CA SER A 168 -25.55 8.47 -8.25
C SER A 168 -25.04 8.68 -6.81
N ASP A 169 -25.72 8.10 -5.82
CA ASP A 169 -25.34 8.21 -4.41
C ASP A 169 -24.06 7.42 -4.11
N VAL A 170 -23.92 6.23 -4.69
CA VAL A 170 -22.69 5.44 -4.60
C VAL A 170 -21.51 6.21 -5.18
N LEU A 171 -21.69 6.82 -6.35
CA LEU A 171 -20.64 7.60 -7.02
C LEU A 171 -20.21 8.80 -6.19
N ARG A 172 -21.18 9.51 -5.59
CA ARG A 172 -20.90 10.65 -4.72
C ARG A 172 -20.18 10.21 -3.44
N ILE A 173 -20.69 9.19 -2.75
CA ILE A 173 -20.15 8.73 -1.47
C ILE A 173 -18.76 8.11 -1.65
N VAL A 174 -18.58 7.19 -2.61
CA VAL A 174 -17.27 6.57 -2.88
C VAL A 174 -16.27 7.61 -3.40
N GLY A 175 -16.71 8.55 -4.26
CA GLY A 175 -15.87 9.65 -4.74
C GLY A 175 -15.40 10.58 -3.62
N GLU A 176 -16.29 10.95 -2.69
CA GLU A 176 -15.95 11.75 -1.50
C GLU A 176 -15.04 10.98 -0.53
N MET A 177 -15.27 9.68 -0.34
CA MET A 177 -14.43 8.81 0.49
C MET A 177 -13.02 8.66 -0.08
N ASP A 178 -12.88 8.43 -1.38
CA ASP A 178 -11.59 8.34 -2.05
C ASP A 178 -10.88 9.71 -2.03
N ALA A 179 -11.61 10.82 -2.18
CA ALA A 179 -11.06 12.16 -2.00
C ALA A 179 -10.57 12.40 -0.57
N CYS A 180 -11.33 11.99 0.45
CA CYS A 180 -10.91 12.06 1.86
C CYS A 180 -9.71 11.16 2.17
N ARG A 181 -9.62 9.98 1.55
CA ARG A 181 -8.45 9.09 1.65
C ARG A 181 -7.19 9.77 1.11
N VAL A 182 -7.32 10.45 -0.02
CA VAL A 182 -6.24 11.19 -0.69
C VAL A 182 -5.82 12.42 0.12
N ILE A 183 -6.74 13.08 0.81
CA ILE A 183 -6.43 14.22 1.68
C ILE A 183 -5.75 13.79 2.99
N ARG A 184 -6.07 12.59 3.50
CA ARG A 184 -5.58 12.09 4.81
C ARG A 184 -4.28 11.32 4.75
N ALA A 185 -4.04 10.58 3.68
CA ALA A 185 -2.73 10.01 3.48
C ALA A 185 -1.83 11.14 2.96
N ASP A 186 -0.62 11.27 3.50
CA ASP A 186 0.52 11.93 2.82
C ASP A 186 0.90 11.15 1.52
N ALA A 187 -0.10 10.60 0.84
CA ALA A 187 0.02 9.79 -0.35
C ALA A 187 0.29 10.69 -1.53
N ASP A 188 1.36 10.32 -2.22
CA ASP A 188 1.64 10.66 -3.60
C ASP A 188 0.41 11.09 -4.41
N PRO A 189 0.37 12.35 -4.87
CA PRO A 189 -0.62 12.82 -5.83
C PRO A 189 -0.71 11.90 -7.07
N GLY A 190 0.39 11.23 -7.46
CA GLY A 190 0.44 10.24 -8.54
C GLY A 190 -0.38 8.97 -8.26
N GLN A 191 -0.17 8.31 -7.12
CA GLN A 191 -0.97 7.15 -6.70
C GLN A 191 -2.44 7.51 -6.49
N ALA A 192 -2.73 8.68 -5.93
CA ALA A 192 -4.08 9.20 -5.80
C ALA A 192 -4.77 9.36 -7.17
N THR A 193 -4.09 10.03 -8.11
CA THR A 193 -4.58 10.21 -9.48
C THR A 193 -4.77 8.86 -10.19
N THR A 194 -3.87 7.90 -9.97
CA THR A 194 -3.93 6.56 -10.56
C THR A 194 -5.10 5.74 -10.00
N ALA A 195 -5.32 5.78 -8.68
CA ALA A 195 -6.43 5.11 -8.02
C ALA A 195 -7.78 5.68 -8.45
N ILE A 196 -7.90 7.02 -8.51
CA ILE A 196 -9.09 7.70 -9.01
C ILE A 196 -9.33 7.36 -10.50
N SER A 197 -8.28 7.38 -11.33
CA SER A 197 -8.37 7.02 -12.76
C SER A 197 -8.75 5.56 -12.97
N ARG A 198 -8.33 4.65 -12.09
CA ARG A 198 -8.71 3.24 -12.11
C ARG A 198 -10.18 3.08 -11.73
N CYS A 199 -10.63 3.76 -10.68
CA CYS A 199 -12.05 3.77 -10.27
C CYS A 199 -12.94 4.32 -11.40
N TYR A 200 -12.51 5.42 -12.04
CA TYR A 200 -13.20 6.01 -13.20
C TYR A 200 -13.30 5.03 -14.37
N ARG A 201 -12.22 4.33 -14.71
CA ARG A 201 -12.23 3.30 -15.76
C ARG A 201 -13.17 2.15 -15.44
N SER A 202 -13.15 1.63 -14.20
CA SER A 202 -14.07 0.57 -13.77
C SER A 202 -15.54 1.00 -13.86
N LEU A 203 -15.84 2.25 -13.47
CA LEU A 203 -17.20 2.80 -13.58
C LEU A 203 -17.63 3.00 -15.03
N ASN A 204 -16.74 3.48 -15.91
CA ASN A 204 -17.01 3.62 -17.33
C ASN A 204 -17.24 2.25 -18.00
N ASN A 205 -16.54 1.21 -17.58
CA ASN A 205 -16.76 -0.15 -18.08
C ASN A 205 -18.13 -0.70 -17.64
N LEU A 206 -18.51 -0.53 -16.36
CA LEU A 206 -19.84 -0.91 -15.87
C LEU A 206 -20.96 -0.16 -16.61
N PHE A 207 -20.72 1.09 -17.00
CA PHE A 207 -21.64 1.86 -17.84
C PHE A 207 -21.75 1.29 -19.27
N LYS A 208 -20.62 1.06 -19.94
CA LYS A 208 -20.59 0.46 -21.29
C LYS A 208 -21.24 -0.91 -21.34
N GLU A 209 -21.14 -1.69 -20.27
CA GLU A 209 -21.78 -3.00 -20.12
C GLU A 209 -23.29 -2.93 -19.83
N GLY A 210 -23.88 -1.73 -19.74
CA GLY A 210 -25.32 -1.56 -19.44
C GLY A 210 -25.72 -1.96 -18.03
N LYS A 211 -24.74 -2.20 -17.14
CA LYS A 211 -24.94 -2.57 -15.73
C LYS A 211 -25.36 -1.38 -14.87
N ILE A 212 -25.17 -0.16 -15.38
CA ILE A 212 -25.67 1.08 -14.80
C ILE A 212 -26.67 1.69 -15.80
N LYS A 213 -27.97 1.64 -15.49
CA LYS A 213 -29.04 2.24 -16.33
C LYS A 213 -29.44 3.62 -15.79
N GLY A 214 -29.48 4.64 -16.65
CA GLY A 214 -30.24 5.87 -16.37
C GLY A 214 -29.60 7.21 -16.76
N LYS A 215 -30.48 8.22 -16.89
CA LYS A 215 -30.25 9.64 -17.25
C LYS A 215 -29.27 10.40 -16.35
N ASP A 216 -28.88 9.85 -15.20
CA ASP A 216 -28.03 10.53 -14.19
C ASP A 216 -26.51 10.28 -14.36
N SER A 217 -26.13 9.45 -15.33
CA SER A 217 -24.74 9.05 -15.59
C SER A 217 -23.87 10.20 -16.14
N GLY A 218 -24.43 11.06 -16.99
CA GLY A 218 -23.72 12.25 -17.50
C GLY A 218 -23.40 13.24 -16.39
N THR A 219 -24.35 13.47 -15.48
CA THR A 219 -24.21 14.39 -14.35
C THR A 219 -23.17 13.90 -13.35
N ALA A 220 -23.13 12.60 -13.04
CA ALA A 220 -22.14 12.03 -12.13
C ALA A 220 -20.71 12.02 -12.72
N LEU A 221 -20.58 11.87 -14.04
CA LEU A 221 -19.30 11.95 -14.75
C LEU A 221 -18.76 13.39 -14.79
N GLU A 222 -19.63 14.36 -15.05
CA GLU A 222 -19.34 15.80 -15.03
C GLU A 222 -19.02 16.30 -13.61
N LEU A 223 -19.79 15.89 -12.59
CA LEU A 223 -19.57 16.28 -11.20
C LEU A 223 -18.18 15.82 -10.72
N ASN A 224 -17.79 14.58 -11.05
CA ASN A 224 -16.47 14.03 -10.71
C ASN A 224 -15.32 14.69 -11.48
N LYS A 225 -15.50 15.00 -12.77
CA LYS A 225 -14.54 15.83 -13.52
C LYS A 225 -14.38 17.21 -12.88
N SER A 226 -15.48 17.83 -12.44
CA SER A 226 -15.45 19.13 -11.78
C SER A 226 -14.78 19.07 -10.41
N LEU A 227 -14.97 18.00 -9.63
CA LEU A 227 -14.33 17.79 -8.33
C LEU A 227 -12.83 17.56 -8.47
N LEU A 228 -12.41 16.77 -9.47
CA LEU A 228 -11.01 16.61 -9.84
C LEU A 228 -10.37 17.95 -10.22
N ASN A 229 -11.02 18.73 -11.08
CA ASN A 229 -10.50 20.02 -11.54
C ASN A 229 -10.53 21.13 -10.47
N ARG A 230 -11.50 21.12 -9.54
CA ARG A 230 -11.64 22.14 -8.48
C ARG A 230 -10.77 21.87 -7.26
N ARG A 231 -10.52 20.61 -6.89
CA ARG A 231 -9.78 20.26 -5.65
C ARG A 231 -8.33 19.89 -5.88
N PHE A 232 -7.94 19.50 -7.09
CA PHE A 232 -6.56 19.16 -7.42
C PHE A 232 -6.05 20.11 -8.52
N PRO A 233 -5.42 21.24 -8.17
CA PRO A 233 -4.70 22.02 -9.18
C PRO A 233 -3.60 21.14 -9.78
N SER A 234 -3.24 21.38 -11.05
CA SER A 234 -2.31 20.53 -11.85
C SER A 234 -1.14 20.01 -11.02
N ALA A 235 -0.66 18.79 -11.27
CA ALA A 235 0.47 18.16 -10.55
C ALA A 235 1.67 19.11 -10.29
N ALA A 236 1.96 20.00 -11.24
CA ALA A 236 2.98 21.06 -11.13
C ALA A 236 2.80 22.07 -9.97
N SER A 237 1.61 22.15 -9.37
CA SER A 237 1.30 23.03 -8.23
C SER A 237 1.34 22.31 -6.88
N LEU A 238 1.22 20.98 -6.86
CA LEU A 238 1.37 20.13 -5.68
C LEU A 238 2.85 19.88 -5.34
N GLU A 239 3.74 19.82 -6.35
CA GLU A 239 5.20 19.84 -6.14
C GLU A 239 5.68 21.08 -5.37
N ARG A 240 4.94 22.20 -5.41
CA ARG A 240 5.29 23.43 -4.68
C ARG A 240 4.92 23.42 -3.20
N ARG A 241 4.15 22.42 -2.71
CA ARG A 241 3.67 22.38 -1.31
C ARG A 241 4.41 21.40 -0.42
N MET A 242 5.19 20.46 -0.96
CA MET A 242 6.17 19.77 -0.12
C MET A 242 7.31 20.77 0.15
N PRO A 243 7.60 21.13 1.41
CA PRO A 243 8.78 21.92 1.70
C PRO A 243 9.97 21.19 1.08
N ARG A 244 10.76 21.89 0.25
CA ARG A 244 12.02 21.33 -0.24
C ARG A 244 12.75 20.75 0.97
N PRO A 245 13.26 19.50 0.90
CA PRO A 245 14.06 18.94 1.99
C PRO A 245 15.10 19.98 2.35
N SER A 246 14.97 20.50 3.56
CA SER A 246 15.69 21.68 3.95
C SER A 246 17.16 21.29 4.01
N HIS A 247 17.98 21.78 3.07
CA HIS A 247 19.45 21.73 3.12
C HIS A 247 20.03 22.44 4.36
N THR A 248 19.21 22.75 5.37
CA THR A 248 19.47 23.67 6.47
C THR A 248 19.82 22.96 7.77
N ALA A 249 20.02 21.63 7.78
CA ALA A 249 20.72 21.03 8.91
C ALA A 249 22.15 21.58 8.87
N SER A 250 22.42 22.55 9.75
CA SER A 250 23.67 23.31 9.80
C SER A 250 24.63 22.75 10.85
N GLY A 251 24.19 21.76 11.62
CA GLY A 251 25.01 21.14 12.66
C GLY A 251 26.18 20.31 12.11
N PRO A 252 27.02 19.80 13.02
CA PRO A 252 28.26 19.11 12.64
C PRO A 252 27.98 17.79 11.90
N GLU A 253 28.98 17.30 11.19
CA GLU A 253 29.03 15.89 10.78
C GLU A 253 29.62 15.08 11.93
N VAL A 254 29.03 13.94 12.24
CA VAL A 254 29.49 13.09 13.34
C VAL A 254 29.69 11.65 12.86
N THR A 255 30.71 11.01 13.41
CA THR A 255 30.97 9.58 13.22
C THR A 255 30.87 8.89 14.58
N TYR A 256 30.04 7.85 14.65
CA TYR A 256 29.86 7.05 15.85
C TYR A 256 30.17 5.58 15.60
N CYS A 257 30.87 4.96 16.54
CA CYS A 257 31.06 3.52 16.60
C CYS A 257 29.88 2.87 17.32
N VAL A 258 29.37 1.79 16.75
CA VAL A 258 28.29 0.98 17.33
C VAL A 258 28.80 -0.45 17.53
N ARG A 259 28.62 -0.99 18.74
CA ARG A 259 29.01 -2.36 19.08
C ARG A 259 28.03 -2.95 20.07
N GLN A 260 27.44 -4.10 19.71
CA GLN A 260 26.57 -4.87 20.59
C GLN A 260 27.37 -5.61 21.68
N VAL A 261 27.92 -4.87 22.64
CA VAL A 261 28.57 -5.43 23.85
C VAL A 261 27.99 -4.83 25.11
N ALA A 262 27.90 -5.64 26.16
CA ALA A 262 27.59 -5.17 27.49
C ALA A 262 28.79 -4.39 28.07
N GLY A 263 28.85 -3.09 27.79
CA GLY A 263 29.80 -2.17 28.43
C GLY A 263 29.22 -1.58 29.72
N THR A 264 30.04 -1.37 30.74
CA THR A 264 29.65 -0.65 31.98
C THR A 264 29.81 0.87 31.88
N TYR A 265 30.44 1.36 30.80
CA TYR A 265 30.69 2.77 30.57
C TYR A 265 29.48 3.48 29.95
N VAL A 266 29.39 4.79 30.18
CA VAL A 266 28.43 5.67 29.47
C VAL A 266 28.90 5.77 28.01
N PRO A 267 28.08 5.38 27.02
CA PRO A 267 28.49 5.42 25.63
C PRO A 267 28.60 6.86 25.13
N ASP A 268 29.71 7.18 24.46
CA ASP A 268 29.97 8.49 23.83
C ASP A 268 30.11 8.37 22.29
N GLY A 269 29.99 7.14 21.75
CA GLY A 269 30.10 6.85 20.33
C GLY A 269 31.53 6.78 19.82
N THR A 270 32.55 6.94 20.67
CA THR A 270 33.94 6.69 20.29
C THR A 270 34.22 5.19 20.18
N SER A 271 35.34 4.81 19.56
CA SER A 271 35.78 3.41 19.54
C SER A 271 36.02 2.80 20.93
N ALA A 272 36.34 3.64 21.93
CA ALA A 272 36.57 3.22 23.31
C ALA A 272 35.25 3.06 24.09
N HIS A 273 34.24 3.88 23.81
CA HIS A 273 32.91 3.80 24.43
C HIS A 273 31.81 3.85 23.35
N PRO A 274 31.70 2.79 22.52
CA PRO A 274 30.74 2.76 21.41
C PRO A 274 29.30 2.74 21.94
N TYR A 275 28.37 3.23 21.13
CA TYR A 275 26.94 3.04 21.39
C TYR A 275 26.59 1.55 21.26
N ARG A 276 25.55 1.11 21.99
CA ARG A 276 25.16 -0.30 22.00
C ARG A 276 24.26 -0.65 20.82
N THR A 277 23.45 0.31 20.40
CA THR A 277 22.51 0.18 19.28
C THR A 277 22.73 1.29 18.26
N MET A 278 22.33 1.07 17.01
CA MET A 278 22.34 2.08 15.97
C MET A 278 21.32 3.19 16.28
N ALA A 279 20.19 2.83 16.89
CA ALA A 279 19.18 3.80 17.33
C ALA A 279 19.74 4.79 18.38
N GLU A 280 20.46 4.30 19.39
CA GLU A 280 21.13 5.16 20.40
C GLU A 280 22.11 6.15 19.75
N ALA A 281 22.95 5.67 18.83
CA ALA A 281 23.90 6.51 18.12
C ALA A 281 23.20 7.58 17.25
N TYR A 282 22.12 7.18 16.59
CA TYR A 282 21.33 8.07 15.75
C TYR A 282 20.59 9.14 16.57
N ASP A 283 20.02 8.77 17.72
CA ASP A 283 19.38 9.70 18.66
C ASP A 283 20.40 10.69 19.26
N ALA A 284 21.63 10.25 19.54
CA ALA A 284 22.71 11.14 19.96
C ALA A 284 23.07 12.17 18.87
N ALA A 285 23.17 11.74 17.60
CA ALA A 285 23.38 12.65 16.47
C ALA A 285 22.23 13.68 16.35
N LYS A 286 21.00 13.23 16.62
CA LYS A 286 19.81 14.07 16.62
C LYS A 286 19.82 15.11 17.73
N ALA A 287 20.26 14.75 18.93
CA ALA A 287 20.32 15.65 20.07
C ALA A 287 21.23 16.87 19.85
N ILE A 288 22.23 16.75 18.99
CA ILE A 288 23.16 17.84 18.63
C ILE A 288 22.86 18.46 17.26
N ASP A 289 21.68 18.18 16.70
CA ASP A 289 21.24 18.65 15.38
C ASP A 289 22.25 18.37 14.25
N SER A 290 22.90 17.20 14.29
CA SER A 290 23.90 16.84 13.28
C SER A 290 23.30 16.82 11.88
N ARG A 291 24.02 17.38 10.90
CA ARG A 291 23.60 17.38 9.49
C ARG A 291 23.80 16.04 8.79
N ARG A 292 24.80 15.28 9.24
CA ARG A 292 25.20 13.98 8.66
C ARG A 292 25.75 13.09 9.76
N VAL A 293 25.28 11.85 9.79
CA VAL A 293 25.75 10.84 10.72
C VAL A 293 26.39 9.67 9.97
N GLU A 294 27.61 9.31 10.34
CA GLU A 294 28.25 8.06 9.94
C GLU A 294 28.24 7.08 11.12
N LEU A 295 27.67 5.90 10.90
CA LEU A 295 27.67 4.81 11.87
C LEU A 295 28.65 3.74 11.38
N VAL A 296 29.73 3.55 12.13
CA VAL A 296 30.69 2.45 11.95
C VAL A 296 30.27 1.32 12.88
N VAL A 297 29.68 0.27 12.30
CA VAL A 297 28.98 -0.78 13.04
C VAL A 297 29.84 -2.04 13.08
N ASP A 298 30.20 -2.49 14.27
CA ASP A 298 30.89 -3.77 14.46
C ASP A 298 29.95 -4.96 14.26
N ALA A 299 30.53 -6.16 14.07
CA ALA A 299 29.77 -7.40 14.00
C ALA A 299 28.79 -7.53 15.17
N GLY A 300 27.55 -7.88 14.85
CA GLY A 300 26.45 -7.96 15.81
C GLY A 300 25.14 -8.21 15.09
N TYR A 301 24.08 -8.43 15.88
CA TYR A 301 22.72 -8.60 15.42
C TYR A 301 21.87 -7.44 15.93
N TYR A 302 21.37 -6.61 15.03
CA TYR A 302 20.66 -5.37 15.33
C TYR A 302 19.23 -5.45 14.79
N ASP A 303 18.24 -5.55 15.67
CA ASP A 303 16.82 -5.72 15.31
C ASP A 303 15.99 -4.44 15.45
N GLU A 304 16.63 -3.33 15.82
CA GLU A 304 15.99 -2.03 15.92
C GLU A 304 15.66 -1.42 14.54
N PRO A 305 14.47 -0.84 14.36
CA PRO A 305 14.13 -0.14 13.13
C PRO A 305 14.89 1.19 13.01
N LEU A 306 15.34 1.54 11.80
CA LEU A 306 16.07 2.78 11.54
C LEU A 306 15.23 3.73 10.68
N ASN A 307 14.73 4.79 11.31
CA ASN A 307 13.99 5.86 10.63
C ASN A 307 14.91 7.05 10.36
N LEU A 308 15.46 7.09 9.15
CA LEU A 308 16.46 8.06 8.74
C LEU A 308 15.79 9.36 8.28
N ASP A 309 16.05 10.41 9.05
CA ASP A 309 15.59 11.79 8.87
C ASP A 309 16.70 12.77 8.44
N ARG A 310 17.96 12.31 8.30
CA ARG A 310 19.13 13.09 7.88
C ARG A 310 20.10 12.25 7.05
N ASN A 311 21.05 12.90 6.38
CA ASN A 311 22.06 12.21 5.57
C ASN A 311 22.82 11.20 6.44
N THR A 312 22.87 9.95 5.98
CA THR A 312 23.33 8.83 6.81
C THR A 312 24.28 7.93 6.03
N VAL A 313 25.40 7.59 6.65
CA VAL A 313 26.33 6.56 6.17
C VAL A 313 26.30 5.41 7.16
N LEU A 314 25.89 4.24 6.72
CA LEU A 314 26.00 2.98 7.45
C LEU A 314 27.19 2.23 6.87
N ARG A 315 28.20 1.96 7.70
CA ARG A 315 29.42 1.24 7.30
C ARG A 315 29.69 0.09 8.26
N GLY A 316 29.75 -1.14 7.76
CA GLY A 316 30.30 -2.26 8.53
C GLY A 316 31.77 -2.02 8.85
N ALA A 317 32.17 -2.26 10.09
CA ALA A 317 33.57 -2.12 10.49
C ALA A 317 34.47 -3.07 9.69
N PRO A 318 35.75 -2.71 9.41
CA PRO A 318 36.64 -3.53 8.59
C PRO A 318 36.71 -4.99 9.06
N GLY A 319 36.49 -5.93 8.13
CA GLY A 319 36.52 -7.37 8.44
C GLY A 319 35.28 -7.89 9.18
N SER A 320 34.27 -7.04 9.40
CA SER A 320 32.99 -7.42 9.99
C SER A 320 31.86 -7.35 8.95
N ARG A 321 30.77 -8.06 9.21
CA ARG A 321 29.52 -7.97 8.45
C ARG A 321 28.34 -7.92 9.41
N PRO A 322 27.94 -6.73 9.87
CA PRO A 322 26.82 -6.58 10.80
C PRO A 322 25.51 -7.07 10.19
N ILE A 323 24.64 -7.66 11.02
CA ILE A 323 23.31 -8.10 10.62
C ILE A 323 22.28 -7.09 11.11
N ILE A 324 21.49 -6.52 10.19
CA ILE A 324 20.31 -5.72 10.53
C ILE A 324 19.08 -6.57 10.25
N ALA A 325 18.31 -6.88 11.29
CA ALA A 325 17.09 -7.67 11.24
C ALA A 325 15.82 -6.82 11.37
N SER A 326 15.88 -5.62 10.79
CA SER A 326 14.82 -4.63 10.82
C SER A 326 14.76 -3.84 9.53
N THR A 327 13.81 -2.91 9.44
CA THR A 327 13.64 -2.04 8.27
C THR A 327 14.48 -0.78 8.41
N ILE A 328 15.16 -0.40 7.33
CA ILE A 328 15.73 0.94 7.14
C ILE A 328 14.75 1.76 6.32
N THR A 329 14.19 2.83 6.90
CA THR A 329 13.26 3.73 6.23
C THR A 329 13.88 5.12 6.10
N CYS A 330 14.08 5.57 4.86
CA CYS A 330 14.46 6.94 4.56
C CYS A 330 13.20 7.78 4.27
N THR A 331 12.88 8.67 5.21
CA THR A 331 11.68 9.53 5.14
C THR A 331 12.00 10.99 4.85
N ARG A 332 13.24 11.44 5.14
CA ARG A 332 13.67 12.82 4.89
C ARG A 332 15.13 12.96 4.47
N ALA A 333 15.94 11.91 4.60
CA ALA A 333 17.35 11.97 4.22
C ALA A 333 17.51 12.15 2.71
N LEU A 334 18.43 13.03 2.32
CA LEU A 334 18.77 13.23 0.91
C LEU A 334 19.86 12.27 0.46
N GLU A 335 20.70 11.79 1.38
CA GLU A 335 21.79 10.87 1.08
C GLU A 335 21.73 9.67 2.03
N LEU A 336 21.80 8.46 1.46
CA LEU A 336 21.91 7.21 2.19
C LEU A 336 23.00 6.35 1.58
N GLU A 337 24.05 6.06 2.35
CA GLU A 337 25.09 5.11 1.96
C GLU A 337 25.03 3.89 2.88
N ILE A 338 25.02 2.68 2.31
CA ILE A 338 25.06 1.42 3.06
C ILE A 338 26.18 0.55 2.49
N THR A 339 27.15 0.16 3.32
CA THR A 339 28.27 -0.68 2.88
C THR A 339 28.60 -1.80 3.85
N GLY A 340 28.70 -3.04 3.35
CA GLY A 340 29.23 -4.18 4.13
C GLY A 340 28.26 -4.75 5.17
N PHE A 341 26.96 -4.82 4.86
CA PHE A 341 25.92 -5.34 5.76
C PHE A 341 25.27 -6.62 5.24
N SER A 342 24.61 -7.34 6.15
CA SER A 342 23.58 -8.31 5.84
C SER A 342 22.24 -7.83 6.42
N LEU A 343 21.25 -7.57 5.58
CA LEU A 343 19.89 -7.22 6.00
C LEU A 343 19.03 -8.49 5.94
N ILE A 344 18.65 -9.06 7.09
CA ILE A 344 18.04 -10.40 7.15
C ILE A 344 16.70 -10.36 7.89
N GLY A 345 15.63 -10.85 7.25
CA GLY A 345 14.34 -11.02 7.93
C GLY A 345 13.64 -9.71 8.27
N ALA A 346 13.96 -8.63 7.54
CA ALA A 346 13.35 -7.33 7.77
C ALA A 346 11.82 -7.42 7.65
N PRO A 347 11.07 -6.88 8.63
CA PRO A 347 9.61 -6.92 8.61
C PRO A 347 9.05 -5.99 7.53
N SER A 348 7.71 -5.92 7.46
CA SER A 348 7.03 -4.95 6.62
C SER A 348 7.46 -3.52 7.00
N PRO A 349 7.80 -2.65 6.05
CA PRO A 349 7.56 -2.76 4.60
C PRO A 349 8.69 -3.36 3.74
N GLY A 350 9.79 -3.85 4.31
CA GLY A 350 10.94 -4.38 3.56
C GLY A 350 12.27 -4.11 4.26
N ALA A 351 13.39 -4.46 3.62
CA ALA A 351 14.71 -4.20 4.18
C ALA A 351 15.14 -2.74 4.02
N VAL A 352 15.03 -2.18 2.82
CA VAL A 352 15.34 -0.77 2.55
C VAL A 352 14.15 -0.10 1.86
N GLN A 353 13.60 0.94 2.47
CA GLN A 353 12.53 1.73 1.90
C GLN A 353 12.90 3.21 1.83
N VAL A 354 12.88 3.76 0.62
CA VAL A 354 13.23 5.16 0.34
C VAL A 354 12.04 5.85 -0.31
N LEU A 355 11.43 6.77 0.45
CA LEU A 355 10.20 7.45 0.04
C LEU A 355 10.43 8.91 -0.37
N VAL A 356 11.64 9.42 -0.18
CA VAL A 356 12.01 10.80 -0.48
C VAL A 356 12.37 10.93 -1.96
N SER A 357 11.53 11.64 -2.71
CA SER A 357 11.87 12.04 -4.08
C SER A 357 13.14 12.90 -4.08
N GLY A 358 14.12 12.57 -4.92
CA GLY A 358 15.38 13.32 -5.00
C GLY A 358 16.45 12.86 -4.00
N SER A 359 16.21 11.77 -3.26
CA SER A 359 17.27 11.11 -2.48
C SER A 359 18.30 10.46 -3.41
N SER A 360 19.56 10.44 -2.99
CA SER A 360 20.66 9.70 -3.59
C SER A 360 21.05 8.56 -2.65
N VAL A 361 20.97 7.33 -3.17
CA VAL A 361 21.15 6.11 -2.37
C VAL A 361 22.28 5.28 -2.96
N SER A 362 23.24 4.86 -2.16
CA SER A 362 24.34 3.97 -2.59
C SER A 362 24.39 2.74 -1.67
N ILE A 363 24.16 1.56 -2.23
CA ILE A 363 24.23 0.28 -1.52
C ILE A 363 25.33 -0.58 -2.14
N VAL A 364 26.36 -0.88 -1.36
CA VAL A 364 27.58 -1.55 -1.85
C VAL A 364 27.93 -2.75 -0.97
N ASP A 365 28.15 -3.92 -1.58
CA ASP A 365 28.53 -5.14 -0.85
C ASP A 365 27.53 -5.49 0.27
N VAL A 366 26.25 -5.55 -0.10
CA VAL A 366 25.14 -5.84 0.82
C VAL A 366 24.40 -7.09 0.37
N GLU A 367 24.11 -7.96 1.33
CA GLU A 367 23.16 -9.06 1.14
C GLU A 367 21.84 -8.72 1.82
N ILE A 368 20.75 -8.81 1.08
CA ILE A 368 19.39 -8.65 1.57
C ILE A 368 18.69 -9.99 1.45
N ARG A 369 18.15 -10.50 2.54
CA ARG A 369 17.51 -11.81 2.58
C ARG A 369 16.24 -11.84 3.41
N GLU A 370 15.25 -12.61 2.98
CA GLU A 370 14.06 -12.92 3.77
C GLU A 370 13.26 -11.67 4.18
N ALA A 371 13.43 -10.56 3.46
CA ALA A 371 12.69 -9.33 3.70
C ALA A 371 11.20 -9.51 3.33
N HIS A 372 10.31 -9.00 4.17
CA HIS A 372 8.87 -9.01 3.91
C HIS A 372 8.49 -7.88 2.95
N ARG A 373 7.65 -8.16 1.96
CA ARG A 373 7.24 -7.26 0.88
C ARG A 373 8.35 -6.91 -0.10
N TYR A 374 9.40 -6.19 0.32
CA TYR A 374 10.43 -5.70 -0.60
C TYR A 374 11.84 -5.93 -0.05
N GLY A 375 12.77 -6.32 -0.92
CA GLY A 375 14.19 -6.20 -0.59
C GLY A 375 14.60 -4.72 -0.59
N VAL A 376 14.50 -4.07 -1.74
CA VAL A 376 14.73 -2.63 -1.92
C VAL A 376 13.50 -2.01 -2.56
N TYR A 377 12.98 -0.94 -1.96
CA TYR A 377 11.92 -0.11 -2.53
C TYR A 377 12.39 1.34 -2.57
N GLN A 378 12.44 1.93 -3.77
CA GLN A 378 12.72 3.36 -3.93
C GLN A 378 11.71 4.02 -4.86
N ARG A 379 11.32 5.23 -4.47
CA ARG A 379 10.45 6.09 -5.27
C ARG A 379 11.08 7.46 -5.52
N GLY A 380 11.35 7.75 -6.79
CA GLY A 380 12.10 8.93 -7.23
C GLY A 380 13.58 8.93 -6.79
N GLY A 381 14.33 9.93 -7.24
CA GLY A 381 15.73 10.11 -6.86
C GLY A 381 16.70 9.23 -7.63
N GLU A 382 17.88 9.01 -7.07
CA GLU A 382 18.97 8.23 -7.66
C GLU A 382 19.32 7.04 -6.76
N ILE A 383 19.67 5.91 -7.36
CA ILE A 383 20.14 4.73 -6.63
C ILE A 383 21.30 4.04 -7.38
N GLU A 384 22.39 3.79 -6.67
CA GLU A 384 23.48 2.92 -7.09
C GLU A 384 23.45 1.63 -6.26
N LEU A 385 23.41 0.49 -6.94
CA LEU A 385 23.56 -0.83 -6.32
C LEU A 385 24.79 -1.52 -6.91
N ARG A 386 25.79 -1.83 -6.07
CA ARG A 386 27.01 -2.50 -6.51
C ARG A 386 27.33 -3.72 -5.67
N ALA A 387 27.51 -4.87 -6.31
CA ALA A 387 27.75 -6.15 -5.63
C ALA A 387 26.65 -6.46 -4.58
N VAL A 388 25.39 -6.24 -4.97
CA VAL A 388 24.22 -6.46 -4.09
C VAL A 388 23.55 -7.78 -4.44
N THR A 389 23.25 -8.57 -3.41
CA THR A 389 22.41 -9.77 -3.55
C THR A 389 21.09 -9.55 -2.83
N VAL A 390 19.96 -9.73 -3.52
CA VAL A 390 18.62 -9.69 -2.93
C VAL A 390 17.94 -11.04 -3.13
N ARG A 391 17.61 -11.74 -2.05
CA ARG A 391 17.07 -13.08 -2.14
C ARG A 391 16.01 -13.44 -1.12
N ASP A 392 15.24 -14.47 -1.45
CA ASP A 392 14.25 -15.05 -0.56
C ASP A 392 13.23 -14.02 -0.02
N THR A 393 12.96 -12.91 -0.73
CA THR A 393 12.00 -11.91 -0.25
C THR A 393 10.61 -12.51 -0.21
N ARG A 394 9.96 -12.35 0.93
CA ARG A 394 8.71 -13.03 1.26
C ARG A 394 7.53 -12.18 0.89
N ARG A 395 6.53 -12.86 0.35
CA ARG A 395 5.27 -12.24 0.01
C ARG A 395 4.42 -11.94 1.25
N GLU A 396 3.48 -11.03 1.07
CA GLU A 396 2.45 -10.74 2.04
C GLU A 396 1.12 -10.66 1.29
N ALA A 397 0.03 -11.11 1.90
CA ALA A 397 -1.27 -11.11 1.25
C ALA A 397 -1.70 -9.68 0.85
N GLY A 398 -2.39 -9.56 -0.27
CA GLY A 398 -3.12 -8.35 -0.64
C GLY A 398 -2.47 -7.49 -1.73
N GLN A 399 -1.22 -7.72 -2.13
CA GLN A 399 -0.64 -7.09 -3.33
C GLN A 399 0.33 -8.04 -4.06
N ILE A 400 0.13 -8.18 -5.38
CA ILE A 400 0.96 -9.03 -6.25
C ILE A 400 2.45 -8.62 -6.28
N GLU A 401 2.75 -7.37 -5.94
CA GLU A 401 4.12 -6.83 -5.94
C GLU A 401 4.88 -7.17 -4.65
N TYR A 402 4.20 -7.59 -3.59
CA TYR A 402 4.88 -8.01 -2.36
C TYR A 402 5.67 -9.30 -2.60
N GLY A 403 6.79 -9.46 -1.91
CA GLY A 403 7.79 -10.49 -2.20
C GLY A 403 8.68 -10.15 -3.39
N SER A 404 8.73 -8.91 -3.86
CA SER A 404 9.66 -8.51 -4.92
C SER A 404 11.05 -8.18 -4.38
N GLY A 405 12.08 -8.49 -5.17
CA GLY A 405 13.46 -8.18 -4.83
C GLY A 405 13.72 -6.67 -4.79
N ILE A 406 13.69 -6.04 -5.97
CA ILE A 406 14.02 -4.61 -6.16
C ILE A 406 12.87 -3.93 -6.89
N VAL A 407 12.40 -2.81 -6.34
CA VAL A 407 11.26 -2.05 -6.86
C VAL A 407 11.62 -0.57 -6.97
N LEU A 408 11.63 -0.05 -8.20
CA LEU A 408 12.10 1.29 -8.57
C LEU A 408 11.02 2.03 -9.36
N GLN A 409 10.52 3.15 -8.82
CA GLN A 409 9.28 3.74 -9.34
C GLN A 409 9.25 5.26 -9.36
N ASN A 410 8.51 5.81 -10.32
CA ASN A 410 8.15 7.24 -10.40
C ASN A 410 9.36 8.18 -10.39
N GLY A 411 10.19 8.12 -11.44
CA GLY A 411 11.30 9.06 -11.66
C GLY A 411 12.61 8.65 -10.99
N VAL A 412 12.84 7.34 -10.77
CA VAL A 412 14.12 6.84 -10.25
C VAL A 412 15.17 6.78 -11.36
N GLN A 413 16.38 7.26 -11.10
CA GLN A 413 17.57 6.97 -11.90
C GLN A 413 18.39 5.88 -11.21
N ALA A 414 18.45 4.68 -11.78
CA ALA A 414 19.09 3.53 -11.16
C ALA A 414 20.31 3.02 -11.94
N PHE A 415 21.39 2.75 -11.21
CA PHE A 415 22.65 2.20 -11.73
C PHE A 415 22.98 0.91 -10.97
N LEU A 416 22.86 -0.23 -11.66
CA LEU A 416 23.03 -1.56 -11.06
C LEU A 416 24.28 -2.23 -11.67
N SER A 417 25.21 -2.67 -10.82
CA SER A 417 26.42 -3.39 -11.25
C SER A 417 26.66 -4.63 -10.37
N SER A 418 26.85 -5.78 -11.02
CA SER A 418 27.06 -7.06 -10.32
C SER A 418 25.94 -7.39 -9.32
N VAL A 419 24.68 -7.23 -9.75
CA VAL A 419 23.50 -7.43 -8.90
C VAL A 419 22.90 -8.81 -9.14
N THR A 420 22.66 -9.55 -8.05
CA THR A 420 21.97 -10.85 -8.09
C THR A 420 20.63 -10.76 -7.38
N VAL A 421 19.55 -11.16 -8.06
CA VAL A 421 18.20 -11.18 -7.50
C VAL A 421 17.60 -12.56 -7.67
N ASN A 422 17.44 -13.32 -6.58
CA ASN A 422 17.04 -14.72 -6.69
C ASN A 422 16.10 -15.25 -5.63
N ASP A 423 15.34 -16.29 -5.99
CA ASP A 423 14.49 -17.04 -5.06
C ASP A 423 13.42 -16.16 -4.35
N ASN A 424 13.04 -15.02 -4.95
CA ASN A 424 12.02 -14.13 -4.40
C ASN A 424 10.60 -14.63 -4.72
N GLU A 425 9.62 -14.31 -3.88
CA GLU A 425 8.23 -14.79 -4.03
C GLU A 425 7.32 -13.89 -4.90
N SER A 426 7.92 -13.00 -5.70
CA SER A 426 7.27 -12.26 -6.79
C SER A 426 8.29 -11.87 -7.87
N SER A 427 8.27 -10.63 -8.35
CA SER A 427 9.21 -10.13 -9.37
C SER A 427 10.61 -10.00 -8.79
N GLY A 428 11.63 -10.26 -9.61
CA GLY A 428 13.01 -9.95 -9.23
C GLY A 428 13.22 -8.44 -9.21
N ILE A 429 13.08 -7.80 -10.37
CA ILE A 429 13.26 -6.35 -10.55
C ILE A 429 12.02 -5.76 -11.20
N VAL A 430 11.48 -4.69 -10.59
CA VAL A 430 10.36 -3.90 -11.13
C VAL A 430 10.82 -2.47 -11.33
N LEU A 431 10.82 -2.02 -12.59
CA LEU A 431 11.04 -0.63 -12.98
C LEU A 431 9.75 -0.08 -13.59
N ARG A 432 9.17 0.96 -12.99
CA ARG A 432 7.94 1.56 -13.53
C ARG A 432 7.84 3.07 -13.38
N GLY A 433 6.96 3.65 -14.17
CA GLY A 433 6.59 5.05 -14.09
C GLY A 433 7.43 5.93 -14.99
N ARG A 434 6.89 7.12 -15.25
CA ARG A 434 7.53 8.11 -16.13
C ARG A 434 8.86 8.54 -15.55
N ASP A 435 9.81 8.79 -16.45
CA ASP A 435 11.15 9.27 -16.14
C ASP A 435 11.98 8.31 -15.27
N SER A 436 11.46 7.10 -15.01
CA SER A 436 12.24 6.04 -14.38
C SER A 436 13.21 5.44 -15.40
N TYR A 437 14.48 5.42 -15.05
CA TYR A 437 15.58 4.93 -15.87
C TYR A 437 16.40 3.90 -15.09
N LEU A 438 16.80 2.83 -15.76
CA LEU A 438 17.68 1.80 -15.23
C LEU A 438 18.83 1.54 -16.21
N SER A 439 20.06 1.72 -15.75
CA SER A 439 21.27 1.19 -16.39
C SER A 439 21.81 0.02 -15.58
N GLY A 440 21.89 -1.16 -16.18
CA GLY A 440 22.31 -2.39 -15.49
C GLY A 440 23.45 -3.10 -16.21
N THR A 441 24.47 -3.56 -15.48
CA THR A 441 25.55 -4.40 -16.01
C THR A 441 25.83 -5.59 -15.11
N ASP A 442 26.06 -6.76 -15.69
CA ASP A 442 26.35 -8.01 -14.99
C ASP A 442 25.25 -8.38 -13.98
N MET A 443 24.01 -8.41 -14.45
CA MET A 443 22.85 -8.72 -13.61
C MET A 443 22.42 -10.17 -13.75
N THR A 444 22.12 -10.81 -12.63
CA THR A 444 21.54 -12.16 -12.61
C THR A 444 20.21 -12.15 -11.89
N VAL A 445 19.14 -12.54 -12.57
CA VAL A 445 17.79 -12.66 -12.00
C VAL A 445 17.31 -14.10 -12.16
N ARG A 446 17.18 -14.86 -11.07
CA ARG A 446 16.92 -16.30 -11.18
C ARG A 446 15.97 -16.89 -10.15
N ARG A 447 15.25 -17.95 -10.52
CA ARG A 447 14.36 -18.73 -9.64
C ARG A 447 13.33 -17.90 -8.85
N ASN A 448 12.99 -16.72 -9.34
CA ASN A 448 11.90 -15.95 -8.74
C ASN A 448 10.58 -16.64 -9.07
N LYS A 449 9.75 -16.78 -8.05
CA LYS A 449 8.43 -17.42 -8.11
C LYS A 449 7.37 -16.36 -8.14
N LEU A 450 6.23 -16.69 -8.71
CA LEU A 450 5.14 -15.76 -8.79
C LEU A 450 4.35 -15.71 -7.47
N HIS A 451 3.89 -14.51 -7.11
CA HIS A 451 3.02 -14.32 -5.96
C HIS A 451 1.76 -15.18 -6.07
N THR A 452 1.30 -15.85 -5.02
CA THR A 452 0.10 -16.71 -5.11
C THR A 452 -1.19 -15.98 -5.43
N ASP A 453 -1.35 -14.74 -4.94
CA ASP A 453 -2.49 -13.89 -5.31
C ASP A 453 -2.48 -13.56 -6.81
N PHE A 454 -1.35 -13.69 -7.50
CA PHE A 454 -1.34 -13.61 -8.95
C PHE A 454 -2.19 -14.72 -9.57
N TYR A 455 -2.23 -15.93 -9.01
CA TYR A 455 -2.97 -17.03 -9.62
C TYR A 455 -4.47 -16.75 -9.66
N SER A 456 -5.01 -16.19 -8.58
CA SER A 456 -6.43 -15.81 -8.52
C SER A 456 -6.72 -14.56 -9.37
N GLU A 457 -5.80 -13.61 -9.44
CA GLU A 457 -5.97 -12.40 -10.24
C GLU A 457 -5.77 -12.66 -11.74
N ALA A 458 -4.83 -13.50 -12.15
CA ALA A 458 -4.54 -13.80 -13.56
C ALA A 458 -5.69 -14.52 -14.25
N ALA A 459 -6.39 -15.39 -13.52
CA ALA A 459 -7.62 -15.99 -13.98
C ALA A 459 -8.70 -14.94 -14.31
N ARG A 460 -8.70 -13.80 -13.61
CA ARG A 460 -9.67 -12.71 -13.78
C ARG A 460 -9.19 -11.61 -14.72
N ASN A 461 -7.88 -11.46 -14.85
CA ASN A 461 -7.24 -10.35 -15.54
C ASN A 461 -6.05 -10.85 -16.38
N PRO A 462 -6.29 -11.27 -17.63
CA PRO A 462 -5.22 -11.71 -18.54
C PRO A 462 -4.24 -10.58 -18.91
N ALA A 463 -4.59 -9.31 -18.64
CA ALA A 463 -3.73 -8.16 -18.87
C ALA A 463 -2.76 -7.88 -17.71
N LEU A 464 -2.65 -8.79 -16.73
CA LEU A 464 -1.67 -8.67 -15.67
C LEU A 464 -0.25 -8.63 -16.20
N ARG A 465 0.52 -7.69 -15.66
CA ARG A 465 1.90 -7.40 -16.03
C ARG A 465 2.78 -7.86 -14.88
N THR A 466 3.67 -8.81 -15.14
CA THR A 466 4.64 -9.32 -14.18
C THR A 466 5.74 -10.07 -14.93
N GLY A 467 6.88 -10.25 -14.29
CA GLY A 467 7.99 -11.05 -14.78
C GLY A 467 9.15 -11.04 -13.80
N ALA A 468 10.19 -11.81 -14.11
CA ALA A 468 11.43 -11.75 -13.34
C ALA A 468 12.04 -10.34 -13.40
N ILE A 469 12.01 -9.73 -14.59
CA ILE A 469 12.26 -8.31 -14.81
C ILE A 469 11.04 -7.69 -15.49
N LEU A 470 10.47 -6.67 -14.86
CA LEU A 470 9.32 -5.91 -15.34
C LEU A 470 9.73 -4.47 -15.62
N VAL A 471 9.57 -4.03 -16.87
CA VAL A 471 9.74 -2.63 -17.29
C VAL A 471 8.40 -2.10 -17.80
N SER A 472 7.85 -1.07 -17.16
CA SER A 472 6.50 -0.58 -17.51
C SER A 472 6.30 0.93 -17.38
N ASP A 473 5.18 1.41 -17.92
CA ASP A 473 4.64 2.76 -17.69
C ASP A 473 5.61 3.91 -18.02
N HIS A 474 6.14 3.93 -19.26
CA HIS A 474 7.13 4.90 -19.76
C HIS A 474 8.55 4.78 -19.18
N ALA A 475 8.83 3.75 -18.38
CA ALA A 475 10.19 3.52 -17.90
C ALA A 475 11.13 3.09 -19.04
N VAL A 476 12.42 3.38 -18.86
CA VAL A 476 13.49 3.03 -19.81
C VAL A 476 14.55 2.18 -19.11
N ALA A 477 14.92 1.06 -19.71
CA ALA A 477 16.00 0.20 -19.22
C ALA A 477 17.08 -0.03 -20.28
N VAL A 478 18.34 0.08 -19.90
CA VAL A 478 19.51 -0.29 -20.71
C VAL A 478 20.31 -1.32 -19.94
N LEU A 479 20.37 -2.54 -20.45
CA LEU A 479 20.92 -3.69 -19.74
C LEU A 479 22.04 -4.35 -20.56
N THR A 480 23.14 -4.70 -19.91
CA THR A 480 24.29 -5.37 -20.54
C THR A 480 24.72 -6.56 -19.71
N ASN A 481 25.05 -7.69 -20.34
CA ASN A 481 25.43 -8.94 -19.67
C ASN A 481 24.33 -9.43 -18.71
N LEU A 482 23.11 -9.58 -19.24
CA LEU A 482 21.94 -9.97 -18.46
C LEU A 482 21.76 -11.48 -18.44
N GLN A 483 21.57 -12.08 -17.26
CA GLN A 483 21.13 -13.46 -17.10
C GLN A 483 19.78 -13.54 -16.40
N VAL A 484 18.79 -14.12 -17.07
CA VAL A 484 17.45 -14.38 -16.53
C VAL A 484 17.19 -15.88 -16.62
N ARG A 485 17.17 -16.58 -15.48
CA ARG A 485 17.12 -18.07 -15.45
C ARG A 485 16.06 -18.64 -14.52
N GLU A 486 15.39 -19.71 -14.92
CA GLU A 486 14.56 -20.54 -14.03
C GLU A 486 13.39 -19.79 -13.34
N ASN A 487 12.99 -18.62 -13.86
CA ASN A 487 11.93 -17.79 -13.28
C ASN A 487 10.54 -18.25 -13.72
N GLU A 488 9.52 -17.95 -12.92
CA GLU A 488 8.13 -18.22 -13.29
C GLU A 488 7.51 -17.11 -14.15
N PHE A 489 6.55 -17.51 -14.97
CA PHE A 489 5.69 -16.66 -15.78
C PHE A 489 6.36 -15.98 -16.99
N VAL A 490 7.11 -14.89 -16.79
CA VAL A 490 7.81 -14.15 -17.85
C VAL A 490 9.23 -13.86 -17.39
N GLY A 491 10.24 -14.12 -18.23
CA GLY A 491 11.62 -13.75 -17.93
C GLY A 491 11.81 -12.22 -17.94
N LEU A 492 11.73 -11.61 -19.13
CA LEU A 492 11.80 -10.16 -19.32
C LEU A 492 10.52 -9.66 -19.97
N GLY A 493 9.79 -8.77 -19.28
CA GLY A 493 8.55 -8.18 -19.78
C GLY A 493 8.63 -6.66 -19.91
N VAL A 494 8.33 -6.16 -21.11
CA VAL A 494 8.23 -4.72 -21.42
C VAL A 494 6.79 -4.37 -21.78
N TYR A 495 6.19 -3.44 -21.03
CA TYR A 495 4.75 -3.17 -21.10
C TYR A 495 4.41 -1.69 -21.21
N GLY A 496 3.24 -1.41 -21.81
CA GLY A 496 2.79 -0.02 -21.96
C GLY A 496 3.75 0.72 -22.89
N THR A 497 4.01 1.99 -22.66
CA THR A 497 4.96 2.80 -23.46
C THR A 497 6.42 2.67 -23.01
N ALA A 498 6.75 1.63 -22.24
CA ALA A 498 8.10 1.42 -21.74
C ALA A 498 9.06 0.95 -22.84
N GLN A 499 10.36 1.17 -22.60
CA GLN A 499 11.41 0.80 -23.53
C GLN A 499 12.51 0.02 -22.80
N ALA A 500 13.04 -1.01 -23.43
CA ALA A 500 14.23 -1.69 -22.95
C ALA A 500 15.19 -1.97 -24.10
N THR A 501 16.48 -1.76 -23.86
CA THR A 501 17.57 -2.16 -24.75
C THR A 501 18.46 -3.13 -23.99
N VAL A 502 18.73 -4.29 -24.58
CA VAL A 502 19.52 -5.34 -23.93
C VAL A 502 20.62 -5.82 -24.86
N ASP A 503 21.85 -5.85 -24.35
CA ASP A 503 23.01 -6.42 -25.04
C ASP A 503 23.58 -7.58 -24.22
N ASN A 504 23.97 -8.66 -24.90
CA ASN A 504 24.52 -9.87 -24.29
C ASN A 504 23.60 -10.48 -23.22
N ALA A 505 22.50 -11.09 -23.67
CA ALA A 505 21.47 -11.62 -22.78
C ALA A 505 21.34 -13.14 -22.87
N ILE A 506 21.19 -13.80 -21.72
CA ILE A 506 20.72 -15.18 -21.64
C ILE A 506 19.38 -15.17 -20.90
N VAL A 507 18.32 -15.56 -21.58
CA VAL A 507 16.99 -15.76 -20.99
C VAL A 507 16.64 -17.22 -21.17
N ASP A 508 16.75 -18.02 -20.10
CA ASP A 508 16.50 -19.44 -20.17
C ASP A 508 15.54 -19.94 -19.10
N LEU A 509 14.91 -21.09 -19.39
CA LEU A 509 14.12 -21.85 -18.43
C LEU A 509 12.98 -21.04 -17.79
N ALA A 510 12.32 -20.16 -18.55
CA ALA A 510 11.10 -19.50 -18.08
C ALA A 510 9.98 -20.54 -17.89
N ARG A 511 9.52 -20.72 -16.66
CA ARG A 511 8.57 -21.77 -16.26
C ARG A 511 7.14 -21.27 -16.34
N SER A 512 6.24 -22.14 -16.80
CA SER A 512 4.81 -21.88 -16.69
C SER A 512 4.34 -22.06 -15.25
N VAL A 513 3.23 -21.41 -14.93
CA VAL A 513 2.51 -21.60 -13.68
C VAL A 513 1.19 -22.30 -13.94
N ARG A 514 0.81 -23.21 -13.06
CA ARG A 514 -0.47 -23.93 -13.15
C ARG A 514 -1.51 -23.18 -12.35
N ILE A 515 -2.57 -22.75 -13.02
CA ILE A 515 -3.68 -22.03 -12.41
C ILE A 515 -4.94 -22.87 -12.60
N SER A 516 -5.69 -23.05 -11.51
CA SER A 516 -7.02 -23.62 -11.57
C SER A 516 -7.94 -22.66 -12.33
N GLY A 517 -8.33 -23.05 -13.53
CA GLY A 517 -9.33 -22.38 -14.34
C GLY A 517 -10.75 -22.65 -13.86
N GLU A 518 -11.71 -22.01 -14.52
CA GLU A 518 -13.13 -22.28 -14.29
C GLU A 518 -13.45 -23.77 -14.56
N GLY A 519 -14.29 -24.35 -13.70
CA GLY A 519 -14.66 -25.77 -13.79
C GLY A 519 -13.58 -26.76 -13.36
N GLY A 520 -12.51 -26.31 -12.70
CA GLY A 520 -11.43 -27.19 -12.21
C GLY A 520 -10.44 -27.63 -13.28
N THR A 521 -10.50 -27.03 -14.48
CA THR A 521 -9.50 -27.25 -15.53
C THR A 521 -8.16 -26.64 -15.11
N MET A 522 -7.05 -27.33 -15.31
CA MET A 522 -5.72 -26.78 -15.01
C MET A 522 -5.16 -26.11 -16.27
N ASN A 523 -5.05 -24.78 -16.26
CA ASN A 523 -4.46 -24.02 -17.35
C ASN A 523 -3.00 -23.68 -17.02
N ASN A 524 -2.10 -23.87 -17.98
CA ASN A 524 -0.72 -23.41 -17.87
C ASN A 524 -0.64 -21.96 -18.37
N TRP A 525 -0.07 -21.09 -17.56
CA TRP A 525 0.11 -19.67 -17.87
C TRP A 525 1.58 -19.28 -17.83
N GLY A 526 1.97 -18.33 -18.69
CA GLY A 526 3.37 -17.88 -18.77
C GLY A 526 4.30 -18.96 -19.31
N GLY A 527 5.53 -19.05 -18.81
CA GLY A 527 6.60 -19.81 -19.45
C GLY A 527 7.18 -19.10 -20.66
N ILE A 528 7.20 -17.77 -20.62
CA ILE A 528 7.63 -16.93 -21.74
C ILE A 528 8.99 -16.35 -21.42
N GLY A 529 9.96 -16.52 -22.32
CA GLY A 529 11.28 -15.92 -22.15
C GLY A 529 11.18 -14.40 -22.13
N VAL A 530 10.75 -13.83 -23.25
CA VAL A 530 10.72 -12.38 -23.48
C VAL A 530 9.35 -11.96 -24.00
N ARG A 531 8.80 -10.87 -23.47
CA ARG A 531 7.49 -10.34 -23.86
C ARG A 531 7.50 -8.83 -24.07
N ALA A 532 6.86 -8.39 -25.16
CA ALA A 532 6.47 -7.00 -25.37
C ALA A 532 4.95 -6.89 -25.59
N MET A 533 4.30 -5.94 -24.90
CA MET A 533 2.84 -5.81 -24.91
C MET A 533 2.40 -4.35 -24.67
N ASP A 534 1.23 -3.97 -25.19
CA ASP A 534 0.57 -2.66 -24.94
C ASP A 534 1.40 -1.44 -25.34
N GLY A 535 2.20 -1.53 -26.40
CA GLY A 535 3.12 -0.46 -26.82
C GLY A 535 4.58 -0.67 -26.41
N GLY A 536 4.86 -1.74 -25.65
CA GLY A 536 6.17 -1.95 -25.05
C GLY A 536 7.20 -2.19 -26.13
N ARG A 537 8.37 -1.56 -26.03
CA ARG A 537 9.42 -1.66 -27.04
C ARG A 537 10.66 -2.31 -26.48
N LEU A 538 11.10 -3.37 -27.12
CA LEU A 538 12.30 -4.08 -26.72
C LEU A 538 13.26 -4.20 -27.90
N THR A 539 14.50 -3.80 -27.70
CA THR A 539 15.59 -4.08 -28.62
C THR A 539 16.58 -5.01 -27.93
N MET A 540 16.93 -6.13 -28.57
CA MET A 540 17.93 -7.05 -28.05
C MET A 540 19.00 -7.37 -29.09
N GLN A 541 20.25 -7.44 -28.65
CA GLN A 541 21.34 -7.95 -29.45
C GLN A 541 22.24 -8.93 -28.69
N ASN A 542 22.91 -9.81 -29.42
CA ASN A 542 23.78 -10.86 -28.88
C ASN A 542 23.09 -11.71 -27.80
N PHE A 543 21.96 -12.31 -28.14
CA PHE A 543 21.12 -12.98 -27.13
C PHE A 543 20.98 -14.48 -27.35
N LEU A 544 20.62 -15.18 -26.28
CA LEU A 544 20.09 -16.53 -26.27
C LEU A 544 18.77 -16.55 -25.49
N VAL A 545 17.68 -16.92 -26.14
CA VAL A 545 16.38 -17.18 -25.48
C VAL A 545 16.03 -18.65 -25.65
N SER A 546 16.05 -19.43 -24.56
CA SER A 546 15.91 -20.88 -24.69
C SER A 546 15.13 -21.60 -23.59
N GLN A 547 14.65 -22.80 -23.91
CA GLN A 547 14.03 -23.73 -22.95
C GLN A 547 12.87 -23.10 -22.14
N CYS A 548 12.16 -22.14 -22.73
CA CYS A 548 10.99 -21.53 -22.11
C CYS A 548 9.77 -22.43 -22.33
N ALA A 549 8.99 -22.63 -21.27
CA ALA A 549 7.95 -23.65 -21.22
C ALA A 549 6.80 -23.45 -22.23
N LEU A 550 6.59 -22.21 -22.71
CA LEU A 550 5.57 -21.87 -23.69
C LEU A 550 6.17 -21.22 -24.94
N ALA A 551 6.79 -20.05 -24.79
CA ALA A 551 7.32 -19.31 -25.94
C ALA A 551 8.67 -18.69 -25.61
N GLY A 552 9.60 -18.69 -26.57
CA GLY A 552 10.81 -17.89 -26.45
C GLY A 552 10.46 -16.41 -26.44
N LEU A 553 9.72 -15.97 -27.47
CA LEU A 553 9.30 -14.59 -27.68
C LEU A 553 7.77 -14.50 -27.71
N ALA A 554 7.22 -13.46 -27.09
CA ALA A 554 5.80 -13.12 -27.20
C ALA A 554 5.64 -11.63 -27.56
N VAL A 555 5.16 -11.37 -28.77
CA VAL A 555 4.78 -10.02 -29.22
C VAL A 555 3.27 -9.93 -29.23
N HIS A 556 2.71 -9.16 -28.30
CA HIS A 556 1.27 -8.97 -28.20
C HIS A 556 0.85 -7.65 -28.85
N ALA A 557 -0.46 -7.38 -28.89
CA ALA A 557 -1.03 -6.15 -29.44
C ALA A 557 -0.23 -4.89 -29.06
N LEU A 558 0.17 -4.13 -30.09
CA LEU A 558 0.98 -2.90 -30.02
C LEU A 558 2.41 -3.07 -29.47
N GLY A 559 2.80 -4.26 -29.02
CA GLY A 559 4.18 -4.55 -28.61
C GLY A 559 5.12 -4.56 -29.80
N GLU A 560 6.36 -4.16 -29.55
CA GLU A 560 7.43 -4.11 -30.55
C GLU A 560 8.68 -4.82 -30.02
N ILE A 561 9.23 -5.75 -30.79
CA ILE A 561 10.52 -6.38 -30.50
C ILE A 561 11.41 -6.28 -31.73
N ASP A 562 12.60 -5.70 -31.56
CA ASP A 562 13.69 -5.65 -32.52
C ASP A 562 14.82 -6.57 -32.04
N LEU A 563 15.17 -7.56 -32.85
CA LEU A 563 16.22 -8.53 -32.55
C LEU A 563 17.35 -8.43 -33.55
N HIS A 564 18.58 -8.42 -33.04
CA HIS A 564 19.80 -8.35 -33.84
C HIS A 564 20.83 -9.37 -33.36
N VAL A 565 21.14 -10.40 -34.14
CA VAL A 565 22.14 -11.44 -33.80
C VAL A 565 21.80 -12.19 -32.51
N GLY A 566 21.29 -13.40 -32.63
CA GLY A 566 21.01 -14.24 -31.47
C GLY A 566 20.29 -15.52 -31.81
N ASP A 567 20.04 -16.33 -30.78
CA ASP A 567 19.39 -17.62 -30.91
C ASP A 567 18.11 -17.68 -30.08
N VAL A 568 17.05 -18.20 -30.70
CA VAL A 568 15.81 -18.59 -30.03
C VAL A 568 15.67 -20.10 -30.18
N SER A 569 15.86 -20.85 -29.09
CA SER A 569 16.03 -22.30 -29.21
C SER A 569 15.33 -23.15 -28.15
N LEU A 570 14.97 -24.38 -28.50
CA LEU A 570 14.42 -25.36 -27.56
C LEU A 570 13.14 -24.88 -26.83
N ASN A 571 12.36 -23.99 -27.45
CA ASN A 571 11.08 -23.53 -26.92
C ASN A 571 9.93 -24.31 -27.57
N LEU A 572 8.78 -24.43 -26.90
CA LEU A 572 7.59 -25.00 -27.53
C LEU A 572 7.17 -24.18 -28.76
N VAL A 573 7.15 -22.85 -28.61
CA VAL A 573 7.02 -21.88 -29.69
C VAL A 573 8.24 -20.94 -29.68
N GLY A 574 8.91 -20.76 -30.81
CA GLY A 574 10.01 -19.80 -30.94
C GLY A 574 9.52 -18.38 -30.72
N ALA A 575 8.61 -17.91 -31.59
CA ALA A 575 7.93 -16.63 -31.46
C ALA A 575 6.41 -16.78 -31.57
N HIS A 576 5.68 -16.23 -30.61
CA HIS A 576 4.23 -16.05 -30.66
C HIS A 576 3.90 -14.58 -30.93
N VAL A 577 3.14 -14.30 -31.99
CA VAL A 577 2.88 -12.94 -32.48
C VAL A 577 1.39 -12.74 -32.71
N THR A 578 0.78 -11.77 -32.01
CA THR A 578 -0.63 -11.38 -32.20
C THR A 578 -0.76 -9.96 -32.75
N GLY A 579 -1.81 -9.73 -33.53
CA GLY A 579 -2.01 -8.46 -34.25
C GLY A 579 -1.05 -8.23 -35.43
N SER A 580 -1.06 -7.00 -35.96
CA SER A 580 -0.18 -6.61 -37.07
C SER A 580 1.25 -6.36 -36.57
N PHE A 581 2.21 -7.14 -37.05
CA PHE A 581 3.61 -7.02 -36.69
C PHE A 581 4.52 -7.28 -37.89
N ASP A 582 5.62 -6.54 -38.00
CA ASP A 582 6.62 -6.73 -39.03
C ASP A 582 7.62 -7.81 -38.60
N TYR A 583 7.45 -9.02 -39.12
CA TYR A 583 8.30 -10.17 -38.81
C TYR A 583 9.78 -9.96 -39.16
N THR A 584 10.12 -9.04 -40.06
CA THR A 584 11.53 -8.78 -40.42
C THR A 584 12.34 -8.29 -39.22
N ARG A 585 11.69 -7.66 -38.25
CA ARG A 585 12.28 -7.20 -36.98
C ARG A 585 12.77 -8.33 -36.08
N LEU A 586 12.31 -9.58 -36.31
CA LEU A 586 12.74 -10.77 -35.57
C LEU A 586 13.79 -11.61 -36.32
N MET A 587 14.22 -11.18 -37.51
CA MET A 587 14.99 -12.01 -38.44
C MET A 587 16.39 -11.47 -38.77
N ASP A 588 16.84 -10.33 -38.25
CA ASP A 588 18.21 -9.85 -38.50
C ASP A 588 19.24 -10.75 -37.79
N ARG A 589 19.75 -11.73 -38.55
CA ARG A 589 20.76 -12.71 -38.09
C ARG A 589 20.32 -13.45 -36.83
N VAL A 590 19.02 -13.65 -36.67
CA VAL A 590 18.42 -14.44 -35.59
C VAL A 590 18.17 -15.85 -36.08
N ARG A 591 18.60 -16.85 -35.31
CA ARG A 591 18.37 -18.27 -35.62
C ARG A 591 17.29 -18.84 -34.72
N PHE A 592 16.34 -19.54 -35.31
CA PHE A 592 15.33 -20.31 -34.59
C PHE A 592 15.69 -21.80 -34.69
N ILE A 593 16.19 -22.37 -33.59
CA ILE A 593 16.85 -23.70 -33.57
C ILE A 593 16.07 -24.64 -32.67
N ASP A 594 15.65 -25.80 -33.19
CA ASP A 594 15.03 -26.88 -32.40
C ASP A 594 13.83 -26.44 -31.53
N ASN A 595 13.06 -25.44 -31.99
CA ASN A 595 11.78 -25.12 -31.36
C ASN A 595 10.71 -26.10 -31.87
N GLY A 596 9.68 -26.37 -31.06
CA GLY A 596 8.54 -27.18 -31.49
C GLY A 596 7.83 -26.58 -32.71
N ARG A 597 7.66 -25.25 -32.69
CA ARG A 597 7.26 -24.43 -33.83
C ARG A 597 8.04 -23.13 -33.80
N ASN A 598 8.67 -22.73 -34.90
CA ASN A 598 9.45 -21.48 -34.91
C ASN A 598 8.58 -20.21 -34.79
N LEU A 599 7.41 -20.20 -35.45
CA LEU A 599 6.50 -19.05 -35.44
C LEU A 599 5.05 -19.52 -35.26
N ASP A 600 4.35 -18.91 -34.30
CA ASP A 600 2.91 -19.01 -34.11
C ASP A 600 2.30 -17.62 -34.23
N SER A 601 1.35 -17.43 -35.15
CA SER A 601 0.77 -16.11 -35.36
C SER A 601 -0.68 -16.18 -35.83
N GLU A 602 -1.47 -15.17 -35.45
CA GLU A 602 -2.88 -15.03 -35.85
C GLU A 602 -3.04 -14.78 -37.35
N SER A 603 -2.04 -14.14 -37.98
CA SER A 603 -1.97 -13.93 -39.42
C SER A 603 -0.61 -14.39 -39.92
N LEU A 604 -0.58 -15.27 -40.92
CA LEU A 604 0.67 -15.58 -41.61
C LEU A 604 1.01 -14.45 -42.59
N PRO A 605 2.27 -14.00 -42.67
CA PRO A 605 2.67 -13.06 -43.70
C PRO A 605 2.42 -13.70 -45.08
N VAL A 606 1.70 -13.00 -45.95
CA VAL A 606 1.58 -13.40 -47.36
C VAL A 606 2.95 -13.19 -47.99
N PRO A 607 3.59 -14.22 -48.58
CA PRO A 607 4.85 -14.05 -49.30
C PRO A 607 4.69 -12.96 -50.37
N ARG A 608 5.57 -11.95 -50.36
CA ARG A 608 5.63 -10.92 -51.41
C ARG A 608 6.57 -11.33 -52.52
#